data_AF-A0A1J3D8U1-F1
#
_entry.id   AF-A0A1J3D8U1-F1
#
_cell.length_a   1.000
_cell.length_b   1.000
_cell.length_c   1.000
_cell.angle_alpha   90.00
_cell.angle_beta   90.00
_cell.angle_gamma   90.00
#
_symmetry.space_group_name_H-M   'P 1'
#
loop_
_entity.id
_entity.type
_entity.pdbx_description
1 polymer ?
#
loop_
_entity_poly.entity_id
_entity_poly.type
_entity_poly.pdbx_seq_one_letter_code
_entity_poly.pdbx_strand_id
1 'polypeptide(L)'
;FVIYSQGTYISISMDAISWLPDEVLGNILSLLPTREAASTCILSKKWRYVYRLVDSLELDDTLSLHPGFDKQGRHVFPESFESFVDRTLALQSDSPIKKFSLNCRIGERNERLQACVR
;
A
#
# COMPACT_ATOMS: atom_id res chain seq x y z
N PHE A 1 5.95 -14.63 -25.91
CA PHE A 1 6.10 -14.70 -27.38
C PHE A 1 7.54 -14.34 -27.72
N VAL A 2 8.34 -15.30 -28.19
CA VAL A 2 9.75 -15.07 -28.57
C VAL A 2 9.78 -14.75 -30.06
N ILE A 3 10.28 -13.57 -30.43
CA ILE A 3 10.57 -13.24 -31.83
C ILE A 3 12.05 -13.57 -32.06
N TYR A 4 12.34 -14.56 -32.89
CA TYR A 4 13.71 -14.88 -33.28
C TYR A 4 14.19 -13.88 -34.33
N SER A 5 15.20 -13.08 -33.98
CA SER A 5 16.10 -12.45 -34.94
C SER A 5 17.52 -12.52 -34.40
N GLN A 6 18.45 -12.76 -35.31
CA GLN A 6 19.83 -13.19 -35.09
C GLN A 6 20.58 -12.40 -34.00
N GLY A 7 21.28 -13.12 -33.12
CA GLY A 7 22.57 -12.67 -32.60
C GLY A 7 22.68 -12.16 -31.16
N THR A 8 21.61 -12.05 -30.36
CA THR A 8 21.77 -11.79 -28.93
C THR A 8 20.57 -12.31 -28.16
N TYR A 9 20.79 -13.26 -27.23
CA TYR A 9 19.80 -13.61 -26.22
C TYR A 9 19.62 -12.40 -25.31
N ILE A 10 18.70 -11.50 -25.68
CA ILE A 10 18.14 -10.58 -24.72
C ILE A 10 17.24 -11.46 -23.85
N SER A 11 17.79 -11.99 -22.75
CA SER A 11 16.97 -12.46 -21.65
C SER A 11 16.29 -11.21 -21.10
N ILE A 12 15.20 -10.80 -21.76
CA ILE A 12 14.26 -9.87 -21.18
C ILE A 12 13.72 -10.67 -20.01
N SER A 13 14.24 -10.43 -18.80
CA SER A 13 13.59 -10.81 -17.56
C SER A 13 12.30 -9.99 -17.51
N MET A 14 11.38 -10.36 -18.39
CA MET A 14 10.06 -9.81 -18.47
C MET A 14 9.44 -10.12 -17.13
N ASP A 15 9.16 -9.06 -16.37
CA ASP A 15 8.39 -9.16 -15.15
C ASP A 15 7.05 -9.82 -15.51
N ALA A 16 6.98 -11.14 -15.40
CA ALA A 16 5.86 -11.97 -15.84
C ALA A 16 4.56 -11.53 -15.15
N ILE A 17 4.70 -10.95 -13.96
CA ILE A 17 3.62 -10.40 -13.18
C ILE A 17 3.09 -9.11 -13.85
N SER A 18 3.96 -8.26 -14.39
CA SER A 18 3.55 -7.07 -15.16
C SER A 18 2.92 -7.38 -16.53
N TRP A 19 2.97 -8.63 -17.01
CA TRP A 19 2.26 -9.04 -18.23
C TRP A 19 0.78 -9.37 -18.00
N LEU A 20 0.36 -9.48 -16.74
CA LEU A 20 -1.03 -9.75 -16.42
C LEU A 20 -1.93 -8.56 -16.84
N PRO A 21 -3.17 -8.82 -17.29
CA PRO A 21 -4.16 -7.77 -17.55
C PRO A 21 -4.42 -6.92 -16.29
N ASP A 22 -4.79 -5.65 -16.48
CA ASP A 22 -5.04 -4.73 -15.35
C ASP A 22 -6.15 -5.23 -14.43
N GLU A 23 -7.15 -5.93 -14.97
CA GLU A 23 -8.23 -6.58 -14.23
C GLU A 23 -7.71 -7.65 -13.26
N VAL A 24 -6.75 -8.47 -13.70
CA VAL A 24 -6.13 -9.52 -12.87
C VAL A 24 -5.29 -8.88 -11.77
N LEU A 25 -4.54 -7.83 -12.10
CA LEU A 25 -3.77 -7.06 -11.12
C LEU A 25 -4.68 -6.41 -10.09
N GLY A 26 -5.80 -5.83 -10.52
CA GLY A 26 -6.80 -5.23 -9.65
C GLY A 26 -7.43 -6.25 -8.71
N ASN A 27 -7.75 -7.44 -9.22
CA ASN A 27 -8.25 -8.54 -8.40
C ASN A 27 -7.21 -8.97 -7.36
N ILE A 28 -5.93 -9.12 -7.73
CA ILE A 28 -4.87 -9.45 -6.77
C ILE A 28 -4.78 -8.37 -5.68
N LEU A 29 -4.76 -7.09 -6.06
CA LEU A 29 -4.71 -5.97 -5.11
C LEU A 29 -5.92 -5.95 -4.18
N SER A 30 -7.12 -6.28 -4.68
CA SER A 30 -8.34 -6.32 -3.87
C SER A 30 -8.35 -7.42 -2.80
N LEU A 31 -7.54 -8.47 -3.00
CA LEU A 31 -7.38 -9.58 -2.06
C LEU A 31 -6.30 -9.30 -1.00
N LEU A 32 -5.48 -8.27 -1.21
CA LEU A 32 -4.41 -7.90 -0.29
C LEU A 32 -4.90 -6.82 0.68
N PRO A 33 -4.44 -6.84 1.95
CA PRO A 33 -4.62 -5.67 2.80
C PRO A 33 -3.87 -4.46 2.21
N THR A 34 -4.31 -3.25 2.55
CA THR A 34 -3.83 -2.01 1.91
C THR A 34 -2.31 -1.84 2.00
N ARG A 35 -1.67 -2.33 3.07
CA ARG A 35 -0.21 -2.26 3.26
C ARG A 35 0.55 -3.11 2.24
N GLU A 36 0.12 -4.33 2.05
CA GLU A 36 0.70 -5.28 1.11
C GLU A 36 0.41 -4.81 -0.32
N ALA A 37 -0.83 -4.38 -0.59
CA ALA A 37 -1.24 -3.82 -1.86
C ALA A 37 -0.39 -2.60 -2.26
N ALA A 38 -0.20 -1.62 -1.36
CA ALA A 38 0.67 -0.48 -1.60
C ALA A 38 2.14 -0.90 -1.84
N SER A 39 2.61 -1.92 -1.12
CA SER A 39 3.99 -2.42 -1.26
C SER A 39 4.23 -3.07 -2.62
N THR A 40 3.21 -3.68 -3.25
CA THR A 40 3.34 -4.21 -4.63
C THR A 40 3.56 -3.13 -5.70
N CYS A 41 3.29 -1.85 -5.40
CA CYS A 41 3.49 -0.74 -6.34
C CYS A 41 4.97 -0.51 -6.74
N ILE A 42 5.91 -1.15 -6.02
CA ILE A 42 7.34 -1.10 -6.36
C ILE A 42 7.71 -2.11 -7.46
N LEU A 43 6.88 -3.14 -7.70
CA LEU A 43 7.17 -4.20 -8.67
C LEU A 43 7.23 -3.65 -10.09
N SER A 44 6.31 -2.77 -10.46
CA SER A 44 6.40 -2.02 -11.72
C SER A 44 5.50 -0.79 -11.77
N LYS A 45 5.67 0.01 -12.84
CA LYS A 45 4.80 1.15 -13.15
C LYS A 45 3.33 0.73 -13.35
N LYS A 46 3.08 -0.49 -13.83
CA LYS A 46 1.73 -1.01 -14.09
C LYS A 46 0.99 -1.28 -12.78
N TRP A 47 1.65 -1.95 -11.83
CA TRP A 47 1.12 -2.18 -10.48
C TRP A 47 0.72 -0.86 -9.79
N ARG A 48 1.57 0.16 -9.90
CA ARG A 48 1.26 1.51 -9.39
C ARG A 48 0.04 2.13 -10.06
N TYR A 49 -0.12 1.96 -11.37
CA TYR A 49 -1.27 2.48 -12.10
C TYR A 49 -2.57 1.79 -11.66
N VAL A 50 -2.56 0.47 -11.54
CA VAL A 50 -3.73 -0.29 -11.12
C VAL A 50 -4.07 -0.01 -9.65
N TYR A 51 -3.07 0.17 -8.78
CA TYR A 51 -3.29 0.53 -7.39
C TYR A 51 -4.04 1.86 -7.22
N ARG A 52 -3.85 2.83 -8.13
CA ARG A 52 -4.65 4.08 -8.13
C ARG A 52 -6.13 3.87 -8.37
N LEU A 53 -6.52 2.74 -8.96
CA LEU A 53 -7.93 2.38 -9.15
C LEU A 53 -8.54 1.78 -7.88
N VAL A 54 -7.72 1.42 -6.89
CA VAL A 54 -8.20 0.98 -5.58
C VAL A 54 -8.75 2.21 -4.86
N ASP A 55 -10.06 2.24 -4.68
CA ASP A 55 -10.78 3.37 -4.08
C ASP A 55 -11.07 3.18 -2.59
N SER A 56 -10.66 2.05 -2.02
CA SER A 56 -10.82 1.70 -0.60
C SER A 56 -9.47 1.50 0.07
N LEU A 57 -9.12 2.38 1.00
CA LEU A 57 -7.89 2.32 1.79
C LEU A 57 -8.23 2.07 3.25
N GLU A 58 -7.67 1.00 3.82
CA GLU A 58 -7.79 0.67 5.24
C GLU A 58 -6.38 0.59 5.85
N LEU A 59 -6.04 1.59 6.64
CA LEU A 59 -4.72 1.74 7.25
C LEU A 59 -4.84 1.51 8.75
N ASP A 60 -4.20 0.45 9.25
CA ASP A 60 -4.26 0.07 10.66
C ASP A 60 -2.86 -0.06 11.27
N ASP A 61 -2.60 0.76 12.27
CA ASP A 61 -1.34 0.82 13.01
C ASP A 61 -1.12 -0.43 13.89
N THR A 62 -2.20 -1.11 14.30
CA THR A 62 -2.12 -2.34 15.09
C THR A 62 -1.53 -3.53 14.33
N LEU A 63 -1.56 -3.47 13.00
CA LEU A 63 -0.98 -4.48 12.11
C LEU A 63 0.53 -4.25 11.88
N SER A 64 1.13 -3.25 12.51
CA SER A 64 2.57 -3.01 12.44
C SER A 64 3.34 -4.17 13.10
N LEU A 65 4.28 -4.77 12.36
CA LEU A 65 5.13 -5.87 12.85
C LEU A 65 5.99 -5.50 14.07
N HIS A 66 6.24 -4.21 14.25
CA HIS A 66 6.97 -3.65 15.39
C HIS A 66 6.16 -2.52 16.03
N PRO A 67 5.24 -2.83 16.96
CA PRO A 67 4.58 -1.80 17.76
C PRO A 67 5.63 -1.09 18.62
N GLY A 68 5.63 0.25 18.55
CA GLY A 68 6.48 1.07 19.42
C GLY A 68 5.89 1.10 20.82
N PHE A 69 6.72 0.93 21.85
CA PHE A 69 6.32 1.15 23.23
C PHE A 69 7.37 1.99 23.96
N ASP A 70 6.92 2.92 24.81
CA ASP A 70 7.83 3.67 25.68
C ASP A 70 8.25 2.83 26.90
N LYS A 71 9.12 3.40 27.73
CA LYS A 71 9.59 2.75 28.97
C LYS A 71 8.47 2.48 29.99
N GLN A 72 7.29 3.05 29.79
CA GLN A 72 6.10 2.86 30.62
C GLN A 72 5.12 1.84 29.98
N GLY A 73 5.49 1.22 28.87
CA GLY A 73 4.64 0.28 28.14
C GLY A 73 3.49 0.95 27.38
N ARG A 74 3.51 2.28 27.22
CA ARG A 74 2.50 2.99 26.42
C ARG A 74 2.83 2.86 24.95
N HIS A 75 1.80 2.70 24.13
CA HIS A 75 1.95 2.64 22.69
C HIS A 75 2.55 3.96 22.16
N VAL A 76 3.67 3.84 21.48
CA VAL A 76 4.33 4.93 20.75
C VAL A 76 4.04 4.69 19.28
N PHE A 77 3.43 5.69 18.66
CA PHE A 77 3.13 5.67 17.24
C PHE A 77 4.43 5.55 16.44
N PRO A 78 4.61 4.49 15.62
CA PRO A 78 5.84 4.31 14.87
C PRO A 78 5.96 5.37 13.76
N GLU A 79 7.08 6.08 13.68
CA GLU A 79 7.39 6.97 12.53
C GLU A 79 7.28 6.23 11.18
N SER A 80 7.53 4.91 11.20
CA SER A 80 7.39 4.03 10.03
C SER A 80 5.94 3.91 9.54
N PHE A 81 4.96 4.02 10.44
CA PHE A 81 3.54 4.01 10.07
C PHE A 81 3.12 5.34 9.46
N GLU A 82 3.50 6.47 10.05
CA GLU A 82 3.27 7.80 9.48
C GLU A 82 3.83 7.90 8.05
N SER A 83 5.10 7.53 7.87
CA SER A 83 5.74 7.50 6.56
C SER A 83 5.06 6.55 5.57
N PHE A 84 4.44 5.47 6.07
CA PHE A 84 3.68 4.55 5.23
C PHE A 84 2.33 5.14 4.80
N VAL A 85 1.62 5.81 5.70
CA VAL A 85 0.36 6.52 5.40
C VAL A 85 0.62 7.59 4.34
N ASP A 86 1.62 8.45 4.56
CA ASP A 86 1.97 9.52 3.61
C ASP A 86 2.32 8.99 2.23
N ARG A 87 3.14 7.93 2.16
CA ARG A 87 3.49 7.30 0.88
C ARG A 87 2.28 6.69 0.21
N THR A 88 1.39 6.06 0.97
CA THR A 88 0.17 5.44 0.42
C THR A 88 -0.80 6.48 -0.14
N LEU A 89 -0.96 7.61 0.56
CA LEU A 89 -1.77 8.73 0.08
C LEU A 89 -1.13 9.39 -1.15
N ALA A 90 0.19 9.58 -1.15
CA ALA A 90 0.91 10.13 -2.31
C ALA A 90 0.80 9.23 -3.55
N LEU A 91 0.69 7.91 -3.38
CA LEU A 91 0.45 6.97 -4.48
C LEU A 91 -0.92 7.16 -5.14
N GLN A 92 -1.93 7.66 -4.39
CA GLN A 92 -3.27 7.90 -4.90
C GLN A 92 -3.42 9.21 -5.70
N SER A 93 -2.59 10.21 -5.39
CA SER A 93 -2.48 11.57 -5.99
C SER A 93 -3.80 12.27 -6.32
N ASP A 94 -4.49 11.85 -7.38
CA ASP A 94 -5.66 12.51 -7.97
C ASP A 94 -6.86 11.56 -8.12
N SER A 95 -6.72 10.32 -7.68
CA SER A 95 -7.78 9.30 -7.81
C SER A 95 -8.78 9.46 -6.67
N PRO A 96 -10.10 9.46 -6.96
CA PRO A 96 -11.11 9.64 -5.92
C PRO A 96 -11.15 8.42 -4.99
N ILE A 97 -10.76 8.62 -3.74
CA ILE A 97 -10.90 7.62 -2.69
C ILE A 97 -12.37 7.60 -2.24
N LYS A 98 -13.05 6.47 -2.44
CA LYS A 98 -14.46 6.30 -2.03
C LYS A 98 -14.59 5.87 -0.57
N LYS A 99 -13.60 5.14 -0.05
CA LYS A 99 -13.58 4.66 1.32
C LYS A 99 -12.18 4.81 1.90
N PHE A 100 -12.08 5.50 3.03
CA PHE A 100 -10.84 5.67 3.76
C PHE A 100 -11.09 5.34 5.24
N SER A 101 -10.27 4.46 5.81
CA SER A 101 -10.27 4.14 7.23
C SER A 101 -8.84 4.20 7.77
N LEU A 102 -8.67 4.89 8.89
CA LEU A 102 -7.39 5.00 9.59
C LEU A 102 -7.60 4.62 11.06
N ASN A 103 -6.96 3.53 11.49
CA ASN A 103 -7.00 3.05 12.87
C ASN A 103 -5.63 3.24 13.51
N CYS A 104 -5.54 4.20 14.43
CA CYS A 104 -4.32 4.53 15.14
C CYS A 104 -4.49 4.22 16.63
N ARG A 105 -3.52 3.53 17.23
CA ARG A 105 -3.46 3.39 18.69
C ARG A 105 -2.92 4.69 19.29
N ILE A 106 -3.84 5.56 19.70
CA ILE A 106 -3.50 6.69 20.54
C ILE A 106 -3.19 6.12 21.92
N GLY A 107 -1.92 6.12 22.33
CA GLY A 107 -1.54 5.81 23.69
C GLY A 107 -2.34 6.74 24.61
N GLU A 108 -3.05 6.18 25.60
CA GLU A 108 -4.05 6.87 26.41
C GLU A 108 -3.56 8.24 26.92
N ARG A 109 -3.80 9.27 26.12
CA ARG A 109 -3.98 10.61 26.61
C ARG A 109 -5.47 10.71 26.79
N ASN A 110 -5.89 10.73 28.06
CA ASN A 110 -7.23 11.17 28.42
C ASN A 110 -7.64 12.32 27.48
N GLU A 111 -8.79 12.15 26.82
CA GLU A 111 -9.45 13.04 25.85
C GLU A 111 -9.50 12.53 24.39
N ARG A 112 -10.55 11.73 24.16
CA ARG A 112 -11.50 11.82 23.04
C ARG A 112 -10.98 12.56 21.79
N LEU A 113 -10.45 11.82 20.84
CA LEU A 113 -10.43 12.24 19.44
C LEU A 113 -11.04 11.14 18.58
N GLN A 114 -12.37 11.18 18.48
CA GLN A 114 -13.03 10.64 17.28
C GLN A 114 -12.80 11.66 16.16
N ALA A 115 -11.71 11.48 15.41
CA ALA A 115 -11.51 12.19 14.17
C ALA A 115 -12.19 11.39 13.05
N CYS A 116 -13.49 11.64 12.83
CA CYS A 116 -14.10 11.28 11.55
C CYS A 116 -13.58 12.28 10.51
N VAL A 117 -12.75 11.80 9.59
CA VAL A 117 -12.44 12.54 8.36
C VAL A 117 -13.74 12.63 7.56
N ARG A 118 -14.14 13.87 7.25
CA ARG A 118 -15.38 14.20 6.54
C ARG A 118 -15.14 14.25 5.04
#